data_AF-A0AAN7CEE5-F1
#
_entry.id   AF-A0AAN7CEE5-F1
#
_cell.length_a   1.000
_cell.length_b   1.000
_cell.length_c   1.000
_cell.angle_alpha   90.00
_cell.angle_beta   90.00
_cell.angle_gamma   90.00
#
_symmetry.space_group_name_H-M   'P 1'
#
loop_
_entity.id
_entity.type
_entity.pdbx_description
1 polymer ?
#
loop_
_entity_poly.entity_id
_entity_poly.type
_entity_poly.pdbx_seq_one_letter_code
_entity_poly.pdbx_strand_id
1 'polypeptide(L)'
;MASLLELIRRPGGAARARPQNQAPTSESHKLTPSEQEGSGPGSERERTINVNAKWPRPTLATLPAEIHLLIAQHLSYPDALSLKHTNRHFYHLVDTGVRLKVEWLMERRLLHLECPSDQRCDLGSDLRFCRGSVKLLMQRRREHIECESRPGLGCLIYGTSKCPHARKLKTRLKRWMRMHATDPKRWIFLLVSLLPLLVGWLWMVGMMLL
;
A
#
# COMPACT_ATOMS: atom_id res chain seq x y z
N MET A 1 -19.66 41.64 -21.12
CA MET A 1 -20.95 42.18 -20.65
C MET A 1 -21.35 41.41 -19.41
N ALA A 2 -21.47 42.15 -18.29
CA ALA A 2 -22.20 41.87 -17.03
C ALA A 2 -22.21 40.43 -16.48
N SER A 3 -21.54 40.12 -15.35
CA SER A 3 -21.78 40.57 -13.97
C SER A 3 -23.00 39.89 -13.30
N LEU A 4 -22.71 39.07 -12.29
CA LEU A 4 -23.56 38.58 -11.19
C LEU A 4 -22.61 37.84 -10.21
N LEU A 5 -21.58 38.52 -9.68
CA LEU A 5 -21.63 39.17 -8.37
C LEU A 5 -22.92 38.91 -7.56
N GLU A 6 -22.76 38.04 -6.56
CA GLU A 6 -22.84 38.44 -5.15
C GLU A 6 -24.23 38.59 -4.50
N LEU A 7 -24.25 38.32 -3.18
CA LEU A 7 -25.37 38.26 -2.22
C LEU A 7 -26.14 36.91 -2.22
N ILE A 8 -26.23 36.18 -1.12
CA ILE A 8 -26.77 36.55 0.21
C ILE A 8 -26.06 35.68 1.29
N ARG A 9 -25.29 36.22 2.27
CA ARG A 9 -25.68 36.62 3.66
C ARG A 9 -26.39 35.49 4.46
N ARG A 10 -26.02 35.00 5.64
CA ARG A 10 -25.71 35.65 6.95
C ARG A 10 -25.33 34.57 8.03
N PRO A 11 -25.00 34.96 9.29
CA PRO A 11 -23.95 34.35 10.13
C PRO A 11 -24.43 33.61 11.41
N GLY A 12 -23.47 33.03 12.14
CA GLY A 12 -23.55 32.57 13.54
C GLY A 12 -22.49 31.49 13.78
N GLY A 13 -21.46 31.61 14.62
CA GLY A 13 -21.41 32.18 15.95
C GLY A 13 -21.26 31.02 16.95
N ALA A 14 -20.03 30.71 17.39
CA ALA A 14 -19.73 30.08 18.69
C ALA A 14 -18.21 29.85 18.83
N ALA A 15 -17.58 30.72 19.61
CA ALA A 15 -16.29 30.48 20.22
C ALA A 15 -16.41 29.36 21.27
N ARG A 16 -15.45 28.43 21.35
CA ARG A 16 -15.07 27.83 22.63
C ARG A 16 -13.68 27.18 22.64
N ALA A 17 -12.83 27.80 23.46
CA ALA A 17 -11.85 27.24 24.38
C ALA A 17 -10.75 26.27 23.89
N ARG A 18 -9.52 26.81 23.97
CA ARG A 18 -8.24 26.16 24.21
C ARG A 18 -8.25 25.36 25.53
N PRO A 19 -7.43 24.30 25.64
CA PRO A 19 -6.49 24.25 26.75
C PRO A 19 -5.05 24.02 26.28
N GLN A 20 -4.15 24.69 26.99
CA GLN A 20 -2.70 24.51 26.98
C GLN A 20 -2.31 23.25 27.77
N ASN A 21 -1.01 22.95 27.73
CA ASN A 21 -0.22 22.06 28.61
C ASN A 21 0.04 20.67 28.02
N GLN A 22 1.26 20.13 27.97
CA GLN A 22 2.52 20.45 28.64
C GLN A 22 3.68 19.80 27.86
N ALA A 23 4.85 20.43 27.90
CA ALA A 23 6.14 19.81 27.58
C ALA A 23 6.68 19.07 28.81
N PRO A 24 7.52 18.04 28.61
CA PRO A 24 8.65 17.78 29.52
C PRO A 24 9.98 17.81 28.73
N THR A 25 10.86 18.74 29.06
CA THR A 25 12.03 18.57 29.94
C THR A 25 13.18 17.80 29.29
N SER A 26 14.19 18.60 28.93
CA SER A 26 15.59 18.26 28.72
C SER A 26 16.19 17.48 29.90
N GLU A 27 16.83 16.35 29.62
CA GLU A 27 17.82 15.76 30.53
C GLU A 27 19.19 15.73 29.85
N SER A 28 20.06 16.57 30.41
CA SER A 28 21.50 16.61 30.20
C SER A 28 22.14 15.32 30.70
N HIS A 29 22.86 14.60 29.84
CA HIS A 29 23.87 13.65 30.28
C HIS A 29 25.26 14.29 30.24
N LYS A 30 25.77 14.41 31.46
CA LYS A 30 27.02 14.97 31.97
C LYS A 30 28.26 14.27 31.36
N LEU A 31 29.14 15.07 30.76
CA LEU A 31 30.55 14.73 30.53
C LEU A 31 31.28 14.65 31.87
N THR A 32 32.08 13.59 32.07
CA THR A 32 33.19 13.63 33.04
C THR A 32 34.44 13.05 32.35
N PRO A 33 35.59 13.73 32.38
CA PRO A 33 36.85 13.27 31.78
C PRO A 33 37.72 12.53 32.78
N SER A 34 38.52 11.58 32.30
CA SER A 34 39.69 11.07 33.02
C SER A 34 40.84 10.83 32.05
N GLU A 35 41.81 11.73 32.10
CA GLU A 35 43.18 11.52 31.63
C GLU A 35 43.86 10.42 32.45
N GLN A 36 44.72 9.64 31.80
CA GLN A 36 45.99 9.20 32.37
C GLN A 36 46.98 8.83 31.25
N GLU A 37 48.12 9.51 31.30
CA GLU A 37 49.28 9.38 30.42
C GLU A 37 50.03 8.05 30.62
N GLY A 38 50.72 7.63 29.56
CA GLY A 38 51.74 6.58 29.61
C GLY A 38 52.64 6.66 28.38
N SER A 39 53.81 7.29 28.54
CA SER A 39 54.85 7.47 27.54
C SER A 39 55.82 6.27 27.51
N GLY A 40 56.22 5.81 26.33
CA GLY A 40 57.32 4.85 26.11
C GLY A 40 57.45 4.41 24.64
N PRO A 41 58.67 4.29 24.08
CA PRO A 41 58.93 4.60 22.67
C PRO A 41 59.02 3.38 21.74
N GLY A 42 58.90 3.64 20.43
CA GLY A 42 59.58 2.86 19.40
C GLY A 42 58.94 1.53 19.02
N SER A 43 57.92 1.58 18.16
CA SER A 43 57.72 0.55 17.15
C SER A 43 56.89 1.18 16.03
N GLU A 44 57.50 1.34 14.85
CA GLU A 44 56.82 1.64 13.59
C GLU A 44 55.82 0.52 13.32
N ARG A 45 54.66 0.64 13.98
CA ARG A 45 53.52 -0.22 13.72
C ARG A 45 52.86 0.37 12.49
N GLU A 46 53.32 -0.12 11.34
CA GLU A 46 52.63 -0.13 10.06
C GLU A 46 51.12 -0.13 10.33
N ARG A 47 50.53 1.07 10.27
CA ARG A 47 49.10 1.26 10.49
C ARG A 47 48.47 0.80 9.20
N THR A 48 48.39 -0.52 9.04
CA THR A 48 47.57 -1.17 8.02
C THR A 48 46.16 -0.69 8.29
N ILE A 49 45.77 0.36 7.56
CA ILE A 49 44.41 0.86 7.54
C ILE A 49 43.59 -0.35 7.16
N ASN A 50 42.80 -0.84 8.11
CA ASN A 50 41.88 -1.93 7.85
C ASN A 50 40.86 -1.41 6.83
N VAL A 51 41.13 -1.64 5.54
CA VAL A 51 40.31 -1.19 4.39
C VAL A 51 38.95 -1.88 4.39
N ASN A 52 38.70 -2.80 5.34
CA ASN A 52 37.39 -3.37 5.61
C ASN A 52 36.48 -2.45 6.46
N ALA A 53 36.64 -1.13 6.33
CA ALA A 53 35.62 -0.18 6.76
C ALA A 53 34.39 -0.39 5.88
N LYS A 54 33.48 -1.25 6.36
CA LYS A 54 32.21 -1.56 5.71
C LYS A 54 31.37 -0.28 5.70
N TRP A 55 31.45 0.48 4.61
CA TRP A 55 30.62 1.67 4.43
C TRP A 55 29.15 1.28 4.64
N PRO A 56 28.40 2.04 5.45
CA PRO A 56 26.98 1.78 5.62
C PRO A 56 26.31 1.82 4.26
N ARG A 57 25.52 0.78 3.96
CA ARG A 57 24.81 0.71 2.68
C ARG A 57 23.88 1.93 2.57
N PRO A 58 23.88 2.65 1.45
CA PRO A 58 22.95 3.74 1.26
C PRO A 58 21.53 3.19 1.37
N THR A 59 20.74 3.81 2.23
CA THR A 59 19.31 3.55 2.38
C THR A 59 18.52 4.77 1.93
N LEU A 60 17.20 4.62 1.78
CA LEU A 60 16.34 5.77 1.51
C LEU A 60 16.62 6.89 2.52
N ALA A 61 16.65 6.57 3.82
CA ALA A 61 16.81 7.55 4.89
C ALA A 61 18.17 8.28 4.90
N THR A 62 19.20 7.75 4.25
CA THR A 62 20.52 8.40 4.15
C THR A 62 20.61 9.40 3.00
N LEU A 63 19.57 9.51 2.17
CA LEU A 63 19.53 10.47 1.08
C LEU A 63 19.35 11.91 1.62
N PRO A 64 19.83 12.93 0.90
CA PRO A 64 19.53 14.32 1.21
C PRO A 64 18.03 14.62 1.17
N ALA A 65 17.59 15.64 1.91
CA ALA A 65 16.18 16.02 2.01
C ALA A 65 15.60 16.46 0.64
N GLU A 66 16.43 17.04 -0.23
CA GLU A 66 16.07 17.45 -1.58
C GLU A 66 15.66 16.25 -2.42
N ILE A 67 16.42 15.14 -2.33
CA ILE A 67 16.10 13.90 -3.03
C ILE A 67 14.82 13.29 -2.47
N HIS A 68 14.62 13.34 -1.15
CA HIS A 68 13.38 12.89 -0.54
C HIS A 68 12.16 13.69 -1.02
N LEU A 69 12.29 15.02 -1.16
CA LEU A 69 11.23 15.88 -1.70
C LEU A 69 10.92 15.55 -3.15
N LEU A 70 11.95 15.35 -3.98
CA LEU A 70 11.78 14.95 -5.38
C LEU A 70 11.06 13.60 -5.49
N ILE A 71 11.44 12.61 -4.67
CA ILE A 71 10.74 11.32 -4.62
C ILE A 71 9.27 11.54 -4.24
N ALA A 72 8.99 12.31 -3.19
CA ALA A 72 7.64 12.56 -2.70
C ALA A 72 6.73 13.23 -3.76
N GLN A 73 7.29 14.12 -4.60
CA GLN A 73 6.55 14.79 -5.67
C GLN A 73 6.07 13.84 -6.78
N HIS A 74 6.72 12.69 -6.95
CA HIS A 74 6.37 11.70 -7.96
C HIS A 74 5.45 10.59 -7.44
N LEU A 75 5.09 10.60 -6.16
CA LEU A 75 4.24 9.57 -5.57
C LEU A 75 2.76 9.89 -5.75
N SER A 76 1.97 8.87 -6.09
CA SER A 76 0.51 8.94 -6.04
C SER A 76 0.02 9.06 -4.59
N TYR A 77 -1.21 9.55 -4.36
CA TYR A 77 -1.74 9.73 -3.01
C TYR A 77 -1.59 8.49 -2.08
N PRO A 78 -1.96 7.25 -2.49
CA PRO A 78 -1.74 6.07 -1.66
C PRO A 78 -0.29 5.82 -1.26
N ASP A 79 0.65 6.08 -2.17
CA ASP A 79 2.07 5.79 -1.96
C ASP A 79 2.72 6.89 -1.11
N ALA A 80 2.37 8.16 -1.37
CA ALA A 80 2.79 9.30 -0.57
C ALA A 80 2.30 9.18 0.88
N LEU A 81 1.03 8.82 1.07
CA LEU A 81 0.48 8.58 2.41
C LEU A 81 1.20 7.44 3.13
N SER A 82 1.53 6.37 2.40
CA SER A 82 2.30 5.26 2.97
C SER A 82 3.69 5.72 3.41
N LEU A 83 4.41 6.47 2.55
CA LEU A 83 5.73 7.02 2.86
C LEU A 83 5.69 7.95 4.09
N LYS A 84 4.70 8.85 4.14
CA LYS A 84 4.47 9.78 5.26
C LYS A 84 4.35 9.06 6.60
N HIS A 85 3.77 7.86 6.63
CA HIS A 85 3.58 7.07 7.86
C HIS A 85 4.70 6.07 8.16
N THR A 86 5.81 6.06 7.40
CA THR A 86 6.95 5.15 7.68
C THR A 86 7.84 5.62 8.82
N ASN A 87 8.13 6.93 8.91
CA ASN A 87 8.96 7.50 9.97
C ASN A 87 8.58 8.98 10.23
N ARG A 88 9.13 9.56 11.31
CA ARG A 88 8.86 10.96 11.69
C ARG A 88 9.37 11.98 10.67
N HIS A 89 10.51 11.73 10.02
CA HIS A 89 11.09 12.62 9.01
C HIS A 89 10.13 12.79 7.82
N PHE A 90 9.68 11.69 7.22
CA PHE A 90 8.73 11.69 6.11
C PHE A 90 7.35 12.19 6.53
N TYR A 91 6.94 12.00 7.79
CA TYR A 91 5.68 12.55 8.28
C TYR A 91 5.60 14.08 8.14
N HIS A 92 6.72 14.77 8.37
CA HIS A 92 6.82 16.22 8.25
C HIS A 92 7.19 16.69 6.84
N LEU A 93 7.90 15.86 6.07
CA LEU A 93 8.39 16.23 4.75
C LEU A 93 7.37 15.99 3.63
N VAL A 94 6.60 14.90 3.70
CA VAL A 94 5.72 14.47 2.62
C VAL A 94 4.37 15.18 2.68
N ASP A 95 4.04 15.90 1.62
CA ASP A 95 2.73 16.54 1.46
C ASP A 95 1.70 15.58 0.86
N THR A 96 0.59 15.40 1.58
CA THR A 96 -0.58 14.61 1.17
C THR A 96 -1.83 15.50 1.09
N GLY A 97 -1.64 16.73 0.63
CA GLY A 97 -2.68 17.74 0.51
C GLY A 97 -3.82 17.38 -0.45
N VAL A 98 -4.81 18.27 -0.50
CA VAL A 98 -6.03 18.11 -1.31
C VAL A 98 -5.73 17.85 -2.78
N ARG A 99 -4.73 18.53 -3.35
CA ARG A 99 -4.33 18.38 -4.76
C ARG A 99 -4.05 16.93 -5.12
N LEU A 100 -3.24 16.25 -4.30
CA LEU A 100 -2.84 14.86 -4.54
C LEU A 100 -4.03 13.89 -4.43
N LYS A 101 -4.95 14.15 -3.50
CA LYS A 101 -6.19 13.38 -3.34
C LYS A 101 -7.10 13.52 -4.56
N VAL A 102 -7.28 14.75 -5.05
CA VAL A 102 -8.10 15.04 -6.22
C VAL A 102 -7.50 14.40 -7.47
N GLU A 103 -6.20 14.57 -7.68
CA GLU A 103 -5.47 13.96 -8.80
C GLU A 103 -5.65 12.44 -8.82
N TRP A 104 -5.49 11.79 -7.67
CA TRP A 104 -5.73 10.35 -7.55
C TRP A 104 -7.18 9.95 -7.87
N LEU A 105 -8.18 10.70 -7.38
CA LEU A 105 -9.59 10.44 -7.71
C LEU A 105 -9.89 10.66 -9.19
N MET A 106 -9.29 11.67 -9.81
CA MET A 106 -9.40 11.93 -11.24
C MET A 106 -8.80 10.79 -12.07
N GLU A 107 -7.58 10.36 -11.72
CA GLU A 107 -6.93 9.20 -12.36
C GLU A 107 -7.81 7.96 -12.29
N ARG A 108 -8.39 7.65 -11.12
CA ARG A 108 -9.33 6.53 -10.98
C ARG A 108 -10.53 6.63 -11.91
N ARG A 109 -11.11 7.83 -12.04
CA ARG A 109 -12.24 8.07 -12.93
C ARG A 109 -11.87 7.88 -14.41
N LEU A 110 -10.69 8.36 -14.81
CA LEU A 110 -10.15 8.21 -16.16
C LEU A 110 -9.90 6.73 -16.50
N LEU A 111 -9.42 5.95 -15.53
CA LEU A 111 -9.19 4.52 -15.67
C LEU A 111 -10.49 3.68 -15.54
N HIS A 112 -11.65 4.33 -15.41
CA HIS A 112 -12.94 3.69 -15.20
C HIS A 112 -12.95 2.69 -14.03
N LEU A 113 -12.21 3.02 -12.98
CA LEU A 113 -12.20 2.27 -11.73
C LEU A 113 -13.35 2.75 -10.83
N GLU A 114 -13.67 1.96 -9.82
CA GLU A 114 -14.68 2.35 -8.84
C GLU A 114 -14.23 3.57 -8.03
N CYS A 115 -15.09 4.58 -7.96
CA CYS A 115 -14.86 5.78 -7.16
C CYS A 115 -15.59 5.68 -5.81
N PRO A 116 -15.15 6.42 -4.78
CA PRO A 116 -15.82 6.44 -3.47
C PRO A 116 -17.31 6.78 -3.64
N SER A 117 -18.19 5.93 -3.11
CA SER A 117 -19.65 6.08 -3.24
C SER A 117 -20.25 7.04 -2.21
N ASP A 118 -19.44 7.53 -1.27
CA ASP A 118 -19.91 8.34 -0.14
C ASP A 118 -20.16 9.79 -0.57
N GLN A 119 -21.35 10.33 -0.30
CA GLN A 119 -21.70 11.75 -0.54
C GLN A 119 -20.84 12.75 0.28
N ARG A 120 -19.97 12.25 1.16
CA ARG A 120 -19.16 13.05 2.10
C ARG A 120 -17.68 12.69 2.04
N CYS A 121 -17.11 12.66 0.83
CA CYS A 121 -15.66 12.57 0.66
C CYS A 121 -15.01 13.87 1.16
N ASP A 122 -14.60 13.90 2.43
CA ASP A 122 -13.95 15.07 3.04
C ASP A 122 -12.45 15.04 2.73
N LEU A 123 -12.02 15.95 1.84
CA LEU A 123 -10.64 16.08 1.38
C LEU A 123 -9.72 16.75 2.42
N GLY A 124 -10.27 17.33 3.49
CA GLY A 124 -9.57 18.23 4.40
C GLY A 124 -8.45 17.59 5.22
N SER A 125 -8.52 16.29 5.53
CA SER A 125 -7.41 15.58 6.18
C SER A 125 -7.31 14.13 5.71
N ASP A 126 -6.15 13.51 5.87
CA ASP A 126 -5.95 12.11 5.50
C ASP A 126 -6.86 11.19 6.32
N LEU A 127 -7.00 11.47 7.62
CA LEU A 127 -7.87 10.69 8.49
C LEU A 127 -9.34 10.73 8.04
N ARG A 128 -9.82 11.90 7.58
CA ARG A 128 -11.20 12.03 7.11
C ARG A 128 -11.39 11.44 5.72
N PHE A 129 -10.42 11.66 4.84
CA PHE A 129 -10.45 11.14 3.47
C PHE A 129 -10.40 9.61 3.43
N CYS A 130 -9.57 8.98 4.26
CA CYS A 130 -9.43 7.53 4.31
C CYS A 130 -10.57 6.80 5.04
N ARG A 131 -11.63 7.49 5.49
CA ARG A 131 -12.82 6.84 6.08
C ARG A 131 -13.69 6.21 4.99
N GLY A 132 -14.48 5.21 5.39
CA GLY A 132 -15.47 4.57 4.52
C GLY A 132 -14.85 3.83 3.33
N SER A 133 -15.37 4.10 2.13
CA SER A 133 -15.04 3.36 0.91
C SER A 133 -13.58 3.49 0.47
N VAL A 134 -12.93 4.64 0.73
CA VAL A 134 -11.53 4.90 0.34
C VAL A 134 -10.56 3.88 0.93
N LYS A 135 -10.77 3.45 2.19
CA LYS A 135 -9.96 2.40 2.83
C LYS A 135 -9.99 1.10 2.03
N LEU A 136 -11.17 0.71 1.55
CA LEU A 136 -11.35 -0.48 0.73
C LEU A 136 -10.70 -0.31 -0.65
N LEU A 137 -10.80 0.86 -1.28
CA LEU A 137 -10.13 1.15 -2.55
C LEU A 137 -8.62 0.99 -2.43
N MET A 138 -8.01 1.54 -1.36
CA MET A 138 -6.59 1.39 -1.10
C MET A 138 -6.19 -0.07 -0.85
N GLN A 139 -7.02 -0.83 -0.13
CA GLN A 139 -6.78 -2.26 0.08
C GLN A 139 -6.84 -3.04 -1.24
N ARG A 140 -7.86 -2.81 -2.07
CA ARG A 140 -7.99 -3.46 -3.38
C ARG A 140 -6.85 -3.11 -4.32
N ARG A 141 -6.36 -1.86 -4.28
CA ARG A 141 -5.14 -1.45 -4.98
C ARG A 141 -3.97 -2.31 -4.53
N ARG A 142 -3.65 -2.38 -3.23
CA ARG A 142 -2.54 -3.19 -2.68
C ARG A 142 -2.65 -4.69 -3.01
N GLU A 143 -3.85 -5.23 -3.03
CA GLU A 143 -4.10 -6.64 -3.39
C GLU A 143 -4.10 -6.87 -4.92
N HIS A 144 -3.79 -5.84 -5.72
CA HIS A 144 -3.79 -5.85 -7.18
C HIS A 144 -5.13 -6.29 -7.80
N ILE A 145 -6.23 -6.21 -7.07
CA ILE A 145 -7.56 -6.64 -7.54
C ILE A 145 -8.00 -5.82 -8.75
N GLU A 146 -7.72 -4.52 -8.73
CA GLU A 146 -8.14 -3.58 -9.79
C GLU A 146 -7.31 -3.74 -11.08
N CYS A 147 -6.12 -4.36 -11.00
CA CYS A 147 -5.23 -4.57 -12.16
C CYS A 147 -5.79 -5.59 -13.16
N GLU A 148 -6.70 -6.48 -12.73
CA GLU A 148 -7.31 -7.51 -13.58
C GLU A 148 -8.73 -7.15 -14.04
N SER A 149 -9.19 -5.94 -13.71
CA SER A 149 -10.57 -5.52 -13.99
C SER A 149 -10.89 -5.46 -15.49
N ARG A 150 -9.89 -5.16 -16.33
CA ARG A 150 -10.04 -5.07 -17.79
C ARG A 150 -8.80 -5.58 -18.53
N PRO A 151 -8.97 -6.22 -19.70
CA PRO A 151 -7.83 -6.59 -20.54
C PRO A 151 -7.10 -5.32 -21.01
N GLY A 152 -5.77 -5.34 -20.97
CA GLY A 152 -4.91 -4.23 -21.43
C GLY A 152 -4.61 -3.14 -20.40
N LEU A 153 -5.21 -3.16 -19.21
CA LEU A 153 -4.98 -2.16 -18.16
C LEU A 153 -3.59 -2.26 -17.51
N GLY A 154 -3.06 -3.47 -17.40
CA GLY A 154 -1.76 -3.73 -16.78
C GLY A 154 -1.77 -3.59 -15.25
N CYS A 155 -0.59 -3.39 -14.67
CA CYS A 155 -0.39 -3.23 -13.23
C CYS A 155 -0.49 -1.76 -12.83
N LEU A 156 -1.58 -1.40 -12.16
CA LEU A 156 -1.83 -0.04 -11.68
C LEU A 156 -0.86 0.43 -10.58
N ILE A 157 -0.22 -0.51 -9.88
CA ILE A 157 0.70 -0.17 -8.77
C ILE A 157 2.10 0.14 -9.30
N TYR A 158 2.58 -0.68 -10.23
CA TYR A 158 3.94 -0.57 -10.76
C TYR A 158 4.02 0.17 -12.09
N GLY A 159 2.87 0.52 -12.69
CA GLY A 159 2.80 1.13 -14.01
C GLY A 159 3.28 0.20 -15.15
N THR A 160 3.25 -1.11 -14.95
CA THR A 160 3.74 -2.10 -15.93
C THR A 160 2.61 -2.67 -16.78
N SER A 161 2.91 -3.15 -17.99
CA SER A 161 1.89 -3.75 -18.89
C SER A 161 1.29 -5.06 -18.37
N LYS A 162 2.00 -5.78 -17.49
CA LYS A 162 1.55 -7.02 -16.86
C LYS A 162 1.66 -6.91 -15.36
N CYS A 163 0.67 -7.45 -14.65
CA CYS A 163 0.67 -7.52 -13.19
C CYS A 163 1.34 -8.82 -12.70
N PRO A 164 2.43 -8.75 -11.91
CA PRO A 164 3.08 -9.96 -11.36
C PRO A 164 2.19 -10.67 -10.33
N HIS A 165 1.37 -9.89 -9.61
CA HIS A 165 0.42 -10.34 -8.60
C HIS A 165 -0.97 -10.65 -9.16
N ALA A 166 -1.12 -10.66 -10.49
CA ALA A 166 -2.32 -11.15 -11.15
C ALA A 166 -2.75 -12.46 -10.48
N ARG A 167 -3.99 -12.52 -9.98
CA ARG A 167 -4.57 -13.74 -9.44
C ARG A 167 -4.56 -14.74 -10.59
N LYS A 168 -3.54 -15.59 -10.57
CA LYS A 168 -3.50 -16.80 -11.36
C LYS A 168 -4.64 -17.69 -10.83
N LEU A 169 -5.88 -17.43 -11.23
CA LEU A 169 -7.03 -18.27 -10.92
C LEU A 169 -6.71 -19.71 -11.33
N LYS A 170 -5.97 -19.86 -12.44
CA LYS A 170 -5.36 -21.11 -12.89
C LYS A 170 -4.47 -21.79 -11.84
N THR A 171 -3.66 -21.08 -11.05
CA THR A 171 -2.84 -21.71 -10.00
C THR A 171 -3.63 -22.03 -8.75
N ARG A 172 -4.66 -21.23 -8.39
CA ARG A 172 -5.56 -21.57 -7.28
C ARG A 172 -6.45 -22.76 -7.62
N LEU A 173 -7.04 -22.80 -8.81
CA LEU A 173 -7.82 -23.95 -9.28
C LEU A 173 -6.94 -25.19 -9.43
N LYS A 174 -5.71 -25.06 -9.96
CA LYS A 174 -4.74 -26.18 -10.03
C LYS A 174 -4.24 -26.61 -8.65
N ARG A 175 -4.23 -25.73 -7.64
CA ARG A 175 -3.88 -26.07 -6.25
C ARG A 175 -5.08 -26.71 -5.53
N TRP A 176 -6.29 -26.21 -5.75
CA TRP A 176 -7.55 -26.77 -5.26
C TRP A 176 -7.80 -28.16 -5.85
N MET A 177 -7.66 -28.34 -7.16
CA MET A 177 -7.72 -29.65 -7.81
C MET A 177 -6.66 -30.60 -7.26
N ARG A 178 -5.43 -30.13 -7.00
CA ARG A 178 -4.39 -30.97 -6.37
C ARG A 178 -4.72 -31.36 -4.93
N MET A 179 -5.33 -30.48 -4.14
CA MET A 179 -5.77 -30.80 -2.78
C MET A 179 -7.00 -31.73 -2.74
N HIS A 180 -7.86 -31.71 -3.76
CA HIS A 180 -8.95 -32.67 -3.89
C HIS A 180 -8.56 -33.97 -4.61
N ALA A 181 -7.42 -33.98 -5.32
CA ALA A 181 -6.87 -35.18 -5.95
C ALA A 181 -6.09 -36.07 -4.97
N THR A 182 -5.79 -35.62 -3.75
CA THR A 182 -5.00 -36.39 -2.78
C THR A 182 -5.80 -37.40 -1.94
N ASP A 183 -7.14 -37.37 -1.99
CA ASP A 183 -7.98 -38.36 -1.30
C ASP A 183 -8.52 -39.40 -2.30
N PRO A 184 -7.84 -40.55 -2.50
CA PRO A 184 -8.28 -41.58 -3.45
C PRO A 184 -9.67 -42.13 -3.09
N LYS A 185 -10.03 -42.13 -1.80
CA LYS A 185 -11.34 -42.59 -1.31
C LYS A 185 -12.50 -41.74 -1.84
N ARG A 186 -12.32 -40.42 -2.00
CA ARG A 186 -13.39 -39.53 -2.53
C ARG A 186 -13.68 -39.79 -4.01
N TRP A 187 -12.66 -40.08 -4.79
CA TRP A 187 -12.83 -40.45 -6.20
C TRP A 187 -13.55 -41.79 -6.36
N ILE A 188 -13.24 -42.77 -5.49
CA ILE A 188 -13.92 -44.07 -5.48
C ILE A 188 -15.42 -43.89 -5.19
N PHE A 189 -15.80 -43.11 -4.16
CA PHE A 189 -17.21 -42.84 -3.86
C PHE A 189 -17.94 -42.15 -5.02
N LEU A 190 -17.30 -41.18 -5.68
CA LEU A 190 -17.89 -40.48 -6.82
C LEU A 190 -18.09 -41.43 -8.01
N LEU A 191 -17.12 -42.30 -8.29
CA LEU A 191 -17.19 -43.28 -9.38
C LEU A 191 -18.26 -44.34 -9.11
N VAL A 192 -18.37 -44.84 -7.88
CA VAL A 192 -19.42 -45.78 -7.46
C VAL A 192 -20.82 -45.18 -7.59
N SER A 193 -20.98 -43.87 -7.35
CA SER A 193 -22.28 -43.19 -7.53
C SER A 193 -22.60 -42.87 -8.99
N LEU A 194 -21.60 -42.54 -9.81
CA LEU A 194 -21.82 -42.09 -11.19
C LEU A 194 -22.05 -43.24 -12.17
N LEU A 195 -21.39 -44.38 -11.93
CA LEU A 195 -21.49 -45.58 -12.77
C LEU A 195 -22.93 -46.10 -12.93
N PRO A 196 -23.76 -46.28 -11.87
CA PRO A 196 -25.13 -46.74 -12.03
C PRO A 196 -26.03 -45.70 -12.72
N LEU A 197 -25.76 -44.41 -12.52
CA LEU A 197 -26.48 -43.34 -13.21
C LEU A 197 -26.21 -43.36 -14.73
N LEU A 198 -24.96 -43.60 -15.14
CA LEU A 198 -24.58 -43.70 -16.56
C LEU A 198 -25.12 -44.98 -17.20
N VAL A 199 -25.05 -46.11 -16.50
CA VAL A 199 -25.62 -47.38 -16.98
C VAL A 199 -27.14 -47.26 -17.12
N GLY A 200 -27.82 -46.67 -16.13
CA GLY A 200 -29.25 -46.41 -16.19
C GLY A 200 -29.62 -45.45 -17.33
N TRP A 201 -28.84 -44.40 -17.54
CA TRP A 201 -29.07 -43.46 -18.64
C TRP A 201 -28.87 -44.09 -20.01
N LEU A 202 -27.79 -44.86 -20.20
CA LEU A 202 -27.54 -45.61 -21.43
C LEU A 202 -28.64 -46.64 -21.72
N TRP A 203 -29.14 -47.31 -20.68
CA TRP A 203 -30.26 -48.23 -20.80
C TRP A 203 -31.54 -47.52 -21.24
N MET A 204 -31.86 -46.38 -20.60
CA MET A 204 -33.03 -45.58 -20.95
C MET A 204 -32.95 -45.05 -22.39
N VAL A 205 -31.78 -44.57 -22.83
CA VAL A 205 -31.56 -44.10 -24.21
C VAL A 205 -31.64 -45.26 -25.21
N GLY A 206 -31.08 -46.43 -24.87
CA GLY A 206 -31.18 -47.63 -25.71
C GLY A 206 -32.61 -48.12 -25.89
N MET A 207 -33.41 -48.11 -24.80
CA MET A 207 -34.85 -48.42 -24.84
C MET A 207 -35.67 -47.38 -25.60
N MET A 208 -35.18 -46.15 -25.75
CA MET A 208 -35.86 -45.08 -26.50
C MET A 208 -35.54 -45.11 -27.99
N LEU A 209 -34.46 -45.78 -28.39
CA LEU A 209 -33.97 -45.89 -29.77
C LEU A 209 -34.35 -47.22 -30.46
N LEU A 210 -34.92 -48.17 -29.71
CA LEU A 210 -35.47 -49.43 -30.22
C LEU A 210 -36.99 -49.32 -30.38
#